data_AF-A0A7W1MR67-F1
#
_entry.id   AF-A0A7W1MR67-F1
#
_cell.length_a   1.000
_cell.length_b   1.000
_cell.length_c   1.000
_cell.angle_alpha   90.00
_cell.angle_beta   90.00
_cell.angle_gamma   90.00
#
_symmetry.space_group_name_H-M   'P 1'
#
loop_
_entity.id
_entity.type
_entity.pdbx_description
1 polymer ?
#
loop_
_entity_poly.entity_id
_entity_poly.type
_entity_poly.pdbx_seq_one_letter_code
_entity_poly.pdbx_strand_id
1 'polypeptide(L)'
;MKNADRLYELLPAIYRQRDEERGQPLRALLRVIGEQVDVIEEDISRLYDNWFIETCDDWVVPYIGDLLGFQMVHEAGQPGDVRTPQGRALDKILIPRREVAHTIAARRRRGTVALLEELARDVAGRPARAVEFYQLLGVTQAINQLQMRRGRTLDVRDVGSLDLLGGAFNRLAQTVDVRRVGSHRDPARSNIPAAGLFVWRLRAYRVSNTPASCIEEAGENCFTFSVLGNDSPLFTHPQPETEVTHIADELNVPAPIRLR
;
A
#
# COMPACT_ATOMS: atom_id res chain seq x y z
N MET A 1 13.12 14.19 -28.41
CA MET A 1 14.19 15.09 -28.86
C MET A 1 13.57 16.42 -29.23
N LYS A 2 13.86 17.47 -28.47
CA LYS A 2 13.46 18.84 -28.85
C LYS A 2 14.20 19.21 -30.13
N ASN A 3 13.56 20.04 -30.97
CA ASN A 3 14.11 20.45 -32.26
C ASN A 3 15.38 21.29 -32.03
N ALA A 4 16.54 20.81 -32.49
CA ALA A 4 17.83 21.46 -32.28
C ALA A 4 17.91 22.87 -32.90
N ASP A 5 17.07 23.16 -33.89
CA ASP A 5 17.01 24.47 -34.56
C ASP A 5 15.87 25.37 -34.03
N ARG A 6 15.19 25.01 -32.92
CA ARG A 6 14.06 25.79 -32.35
C ARG A 6 14.39 27.27 -32.16
N LEU A 7 15.57 27.59 -31.61
CA LEU A 7 15.99 28.98 -31.39
C LEU A 7 16.29 29.71 -32.72
N TYR A 8 16.79 29.00 -33.73
CA TYR A 8 17.03 29.55 -35.05
C TYR A 8 15.73 29.84 -35.79
N GLU A 9 14.71 28.97 -35.64
CA GLU A 9 13.38 29.16 -36.21
C GLU A 9 12.64 30.38 -35.65
N LEU A 10 12.94 30.76 -34.40
CA LEU A 10 12.39 31.96 -33.75
C LEU A 10 13.02 33.27 -34.26
N LEU A 11 14.12 33.21 -35.03
CA LEU A 11 14.73 34.40 -35.60
C LEU A 11 13.94 34.94 -36.80
N PRO A 12 13.87 36.28 -36.96
CA PRO A 12 13.33 36.91 -38.16
C PRO A 12 14.03 36.41 -39.43
N ALA A 13 13.27 36.26 -40.52
CA ALA A 13 13.75 35.69 -41.78
C ALA A 13 14.98 36.42 -42.36
N ILE A 14 15.09 37.73 -42.14
CA ILE A 14 16.22 38.57 -42.61
C ILE A 14 17.57 38.07 -42.06
N TYR A 15 17.60 37.62 -40.80
CA TYR A 15 18.82 37.10 -40.18
C TYR A 15 19.16 35.69 -40.66
N ARG A 16 18.14 34.87 -40.94
CA ARG A 16 18.33 33.52 -41.48
C ARG A 16 18.87 33.54 -42.91
N GLN A 17 18.38 34.43 -43.76
CA GLN A 17 18.89 34.62 -45.13
C GLN A 17 20.36 35.06 -45.13
N ARG A 18 20.73 36.03 -44.29
CA ARG A 18 22.12 36.50 -44.16
C ARG A 18 23.07 35.44 -43.59
N ASP A 19 22.56 34.54 -42.76
CA ASP A 19 23.34 33.44 -42.21
C ASP A 19 23.59 32.34 -43.25
N GLU A 20 22.58 32.02 -44.07
CA GLU A 20 22.72 31.10 -45.21
C GLU A 20 23.79 31.57 -46.20
N GLU A 21 23.82 32.87 -46.52
CA GLU A 21 24.84 33.49 -47.39
C GLU A 21 26.27 33.36 -46.83
N ARG A 22 26.43 33.18 -45.51
CA ARG A 22 27.72 33.10 -44.81
C ARG A 22 28.08 31.70 -44.33
N GLY A 23 27.33 30.68 -44.74
CA GLY A 23 27.61 29.27 -44.38
C GLY A 23 27.05 28.82 -43.03
N GLN A 24 26.00 29.47 -42.53
CA GLN A 24 25.25 29.12 -41.32
C GLN A 24 26.00 29.14 -39.95
N PRO A 25 26.96 30.06 -39.70
CA PRO A 25 27.64 30.13 -38.41
C PRO A 25 26.71 30.48 -37.24
N LEU A 26 25.67 31.31 -37.47
CA LEU A 26 24.71 31.69 -36.42
C LEU A 26 23.82 30.50 -36.04
N ARG A 27 23.37 29.70 -37.01
CA ARG A 27 22.65 28.44 -36.76
C ARG A 27 23.49 27.49 -35.90
N ALA A 28 24.76 27.31 -36.23
CA ALA A 28 25.67 26.45 -35.47
C ALA A 28 25.83 26.94 -34.01
N LEU A 29 26.00 28.25 -33.81
CA LEU A 29 26.07 28.84 -32.46
C LEU A 29 24.76 28.66 -31.69
N LEU A 30 23.62 28.96 -32.31
CA LEU A 30 22.31 28.86 -31.68
C LEU A 30 21.95 27.42 -31.33
N ARG A 31 22.45 26.44 -32.08
CA ARG A 31 22.31 25.03 -31.74
C ARG A 31 23.02 24.68 -30.44
N VAL A 32 24.26 25.14 -30.26
CA VAL A 32 25.02 24.94 -29.00
C VAL A 32 24.34 25.64 -27.82
N ILE A 33 23.83 26.86 -28.04
CA ILE A 33 23.05 27.58 -27.01
C ILE A 33 21.75 26.83 -26.70
N GLY A 34 21.08 26.28 -27.73
CA GLY A 34 19.86 25.49 -27.61
C GLY A 34 20.03 24.28 -26.72
N GLU A 35 21.16 23.57 -26.82
CA GLU A 35 21.48 22.44 -25.94
C GLU A 35 21.51 22.85 -24.45
N GLN A 36 22.10 24.01 -24.13
CA GLN A 36 22.13 24.51 -22.75
C GLN A 36 20.76 25.02 -22.28
N VAL A 37 19.99 25.66 -23.16
CA VAL A 37 18.61 26.05 -22.87
C VAL A 37 17.75 24.83 -22.57
N ASP A 38 17.92 23.74 -23.34
CA ASP A 38 17.19 22.49 -23.11
C ASP A 38 17.51 21.89 -21.74
N VAL A 39 18.78 21.91 -21.32
CA VAL A 39 19.21 21.47 -19.98
C VAL A 39 18.54 22.30 -18.88
N ILE A 40 18.52 23.63 -19.03
CA ILE A 40 17.89 24.52 -18.04
C ILE A 40 16.37 24.33 -18.02
N GLU A 41 15.72 24.21 -19.18
CA GLU A 41 14.28 23.96 -19.26
C GLU A 41 13.92 22.60 -18.61
N GLU A 42 14.76 21.58 -18.78
CA GLU A 42 14.57 20.28 -18.12
C GLU A 42 14.76 20.38 -16.61
N ASP A 43 15.79 21.10 -16.14
CA ASP A 43 16.03 21.31 -14.72
C ASP A 43 14.89 22.10 -14.05
N ILE A 44 14.36 23.14 -14.72
CA ILE A 44 13.18 23.88 -14.25
C ILE A 44 11.96 22.96 -14.18
N SER A 45 11.74 22.12 -15.20
CA SER A 45 10.62 21.18 -15.21
C SER A 45 10.74 20.19 -14.05
N ARG A 46 11.95 19.65 -13.82
CA ARG A 46 12.25 18.76 -12.69
C ARG A 46 12.07 19.46 -11.35
N LEU A 47 12.40 20.74 -11.25
CA LEU A 47 12.17 21.54 -10.04
C LEU A 47 10.67 21.65 -9.71
N TYR A 48 9.82 21.85 -10.72
CA TYR A 48 8.37 21.84 -10.54
C TYR A 48 7.85 20.45 -10.15
N ASP A 49 8.35 19.39 -10.78
CA ASP A 49 7.99 18.02 -10.42
C ASP A 49 8.37 17.70 -8.97
N ASN A 50 9.48 18.27 -8.49
CA ASN A 50 9.96 18.13 -7.12
C ASN A 50 9.08 18.81 -6.05
N TRP A 51 8.09 19.61 -6.43
CA TRP A 51 7.14 20.19 -5.48
C TRP A 51 6.02 19.23 -5.08
N PHE A 52 5.75 18.18 -5.86
CA PHE A 52 4.67 17.23 -5.61
C PHE A 52 5.22 15.85 -5.25
N ILE A 53 4.64 15.21 -4.24
CA ILE A 53 5.13 13.91 -3.74
C ILE A 53 4.98 12.80 -4.78
N GLU A 54 3.99 12.90 -5.67
CA GLU A 54 3.72 11.94 -6.73
C GLU A 54 4.78 11.98 -7.85
N THR A 55 5.31 13.17 -8.17
CA THR A 55 6.20 13.39 -9.32
C THR A 55 7.65 13.65 -8.93
N CYS A 56 7.92 14.02 -7.68
CA CYS A 56 9.27 14.36 -7.23
C CYS A 56 10.27 13.22 -7.41
N ASP A 57 11.55 13.56 -7.48
CA ASP A 57 12.63 12.59 -7.41
C ASP A 57 12.68 11.93 -6.03
N ASP A 58 13.15 10.67 -5.98
CA ASP A 58 13.25 9.90 -4.73
C ASP A 58 14.11 10.60 -3.65
N TRP A 59 15.09 11.41 -4.05
CA TRP A 59 15.95 12.13 -3.10
C TRP A 59 15.25 13.31 -2.41
N VAL A 60 14.13 13.80 -2.96
CA VAL A 60 13.36 14.94 -2.44
C VAL A 60 12.36 14.50 -1.36
N VAL A 61 11.90 13.24 -1.42
CA VAL A 61 10.91 12.66 -0.50
C VAL A 61 11.24 12.91 0.99
N PRO A 62 12.50 12.72 1.47
CA PRO A 62 12.85 13.00 2.86
C PRO A 62 12.63 14.47 3.25
N TYR A 63 12.94 15.42 2.37
CA TYR A 63 12.76 16.86 2.63
C TYR A 63 11.27 17.24 2.71
N ILE A 64 10.43 16.64 1.85
CA ILE A 64 8.97 16.79 1.96
C ILE A 64 8.47 16.19 3.28
N GLY A 65 9.01 15.03 3.66
CA GLY A 65 8.76 14.41 4.96
C GLY A 65 9.07 15.35 6.12
N ASP A 66 10.25 15.96 6.13
CA ASP A 66 10.69 16.90 7.16
C ASP A 66 9.75 18.12 7.26
N LEU A 67 9.33 18.67 6.12
CA LEU A 67 8.37 19.79 6.07
C LEU A 67 7.02 19.42 6.72
N LEU A 68 6.57 18.18 6.53
CA LEU A 68 5.37 17.66 7.16
C LEU A 68 5.60 17.26 8.61
N GLY A 69 6.85 17.23 9.10
CA GLY A 69 7.20 16.66 10.40
C GLY A 69 6.98 15.15 10.45
N PHE A 70 7.24 14.46 9.35
CA PHE A 70 7.27 13.00 9.29
C PHE A 70 8.36 12.48 10.22
N GLN A 71 8.05 11.43 10.99
CA GLN A 71 9.00 10.79 11.89
C GLN A 71 9.20 9.35 11.48
N MET A 72 10.42 9.00 11.11
CA MET A 72 10.80 7.63 10.84
C MET A 72 10.68 6.77 12.09
N VAL A 73 10.33 5.49 11.91
CA VAL A 73 10.37 4.51 12.98
C VAL A 73 11.82 4.23 13.32
N HIS A 74 12.26 4.63 14.52
CA HIS A 74 13.68 4.54 14.93
C HIS A 74 14.27 3.13 14.83
N GLU A 75 13.45 2.09 15.04
CA GLU A 75 13.84 0.69 14.93
C GLU A 75 14.16 0.24 13.49
N ALA A 76 13.76 1.03 12.47
CA ALA A 76 13.97 0.69 11.07
C ALA A 76 15.42 0.96 10.60
N GLY A 77 16.15 1.85 11.27
CA GLY A 77 17.52 2.23 10.92
C GLY A 77 17.74 3.74 10.93
N GLN A 78 18.97 4.14 10.58
CA GLN A 78 19.32 5.55 10.38
C GLN A 78 19.26 5.91 8.88
N PRO A 79 18.83 7.14 8.54
CA PRO A 79 18.86 7.61 7.16
C PRO A 79 20.28 7.64 6.60
N GLY A 80 20.41 7.37 5.31
CA GLY A 80 21.69 7.35 4.61
C GLY A 80 22.14 8.74 4.14
N ASP A 81 23.32 8.82 3.52
CA ASP A 81 23.74 10.03 2.81
C ASP A 81 23.04 10.11 1.44
N VAL A 82 22.17 11.10 1.27
CA VAL A 82 21.41 11.40 0.05
C VAL A 82 22.33 11.64 -1.17
N ARG A 83 23.61 11.98 -0.98
CA ARG A 83 24.58 12.13 -2.08
C ARG A 83 25.04 10.80 -2.66
N THR A 84 24.93 9.72 -1.89
CA THR A 84 25.34 8.39 -2.32
C THR A 84 24.16 7.61 -2.90
N PRO A 85 24.37 6.79 -3.95
CA PRO A 85 23.29 5.96 -4.50
C PRO A 85 22.78 4.92 -3.49
N GLN A 86 23.65 4.45 -2.59
CA GLN A 86 23.29 3.50 -1.53
C GLN A 86 22.42 4.17 -0.46
N GLY A 87 22.75 5.40 -0.04
CA GLY A 87 21.94 6.16 0.90
C GLY A 87 20.54 6.44 0.36
N ARG A 88 20.41 6.85 -0.90
CA ARG A 88 19.09 7.03 -1.55
C ARG A 88 18.26 5.75 -1.57
N ALA A 89 18.89 4.61 -1.84
CA ALA A 89 18.20 3.32 -1.85
C ALA A 89 17.70 2.92 -0.44
N LEU A 90 18.48 3.23 0.60
CA LEU A 90 18.08 3.03 2.00
C LEU A 90 16.94 3.97 2.38
N ASP A 91 17.05 5.26 2.07
CA ASP A 91 16.03 6.26 2.38
C ASP A 91 14.69 5.93 1.71
N LYS A 92 14.72 5.36 0.50
CA LYS A 92 13.51 4.89 -0.18
C LYS A 92 12.77 3.77 0.58
N ILE A 93 13.50 2.96 1.35
CA ILE A 93 12.94 1.88 2.17
C ILE A 93 12.48 2.42 3.53
N LEU A 94 13.27 3.30 4.14
CA LEU A 94 13.01 3.87 5.47
C LEU A 94 11.94 4.95 5.48
N ILE A 95 11.81 5.68 4.36
CA ILE A 95 10.87 6.78 4.14
C ILE A 95 10.07 6.46 2.87
N PRO A 96 9.07 5.57 2.96
CA PRO A 96 8.24 5.23 1.82
C PRO A 96 7.49 6.48 1.32
N ARG A 97 7.63 6.80 0.03
CA ARG A 97 6.90 7.91 -0.63
C ARG A 97 5.41 7.90 -0.33
N ARG A 98 4.82 6.71 -0.33
CA ARG A 98 3.38 6.50 -0.07
C ARG A 98 2.98 6.92 1.34
N GLU A 99 3.80 6.61 2.34
CA GLU A 99 3.56 7.00 3.73
C GLU A 99 3.68 8.52 3.92
N VAL A 100 4.71 9.14 3.31
CA VAL A 100 4.88 10.60 3.30
C VAL A 100 3.68 11.28 2.65
N ALA A 101 3.24 10.79 1.49
CA ALA A 101 2.07 11.32 0.78
C ALA A 101 0.80 11.31 1.63
N HIS A 102 0.58 10.24 2.38
CA HIS A 102 -0.63 10.07 3.20
C HIS A 102 -0.53 10.68 4.61
N THR A 103 0.59 11.30 4.98
CA THR A 103 0.84 11.79 6.34
C THR A 103 -0.25 12.76 6.84
N ILE A 104 -0.71 13.69 6.00
CA ILE A 104 -1.75 14.66 6.38
C ILE A 104 -3.10 13.95 6.58
N ALA A 105 -3.47 13.05 5.66
CA ALA A 105 -4.71 12.30 5.73
C ALA A 105 -4.75 11.39 6.97
N ALA A 106 -3.63 10.70 7.25
CA ALA A 106 -3.43 9.90 8.45
C ALA A 106 -3.60 10.73 9.72
N ARG A 107 -3.04 11.95 9.77
CA ARG A 107 -3.19 12.86 10.93
C ARG A 107 -4.64 13.29 11.16
N ARG A 108 -5.38 13.60 10.10
CA ARG A 108 -6.80 13.97 10.20
C ARG A 108 -7.69 12.83 10.69
N ARG A 109 -7.28 11.58 10.45
CA ARG A 109 -8.01 10.37 10.84
C ARG A 109 -7.35 9.63 12.01
N ARG A 110 -6.51 10.31 12.81
CA ARG A 110 -5.92 9.69 14.00
C ARG A 110 -7.03 9.15 14.91
N GLY A 111 -6.86 7.92 15.36
CA GLY A 111 -7.82 7.23 16.20
C GLY A 111 -8.87 6.40 15.45
N THR A 112 -8.86 6.36 14.11
CA THR A 112 -9.68 5.41 13.36
C THR A 112 -8.98 4.07 13.19
N VAL A 113 -9.76 3.00 13.12
CA VAL A 113 -9.27 1.62 12.98
C VAL A 113 -8.78 1.35 11.56
N ALA A 114 -9.51 1.85 10.55
CA ALA A 114 -9.15 1.74 9.14
C ALA A 114 -7.75 2.31 8.84
N LEU A 115 -7.32 3.33 9.59
CA LEU A 115 -5.97 3.88 9.46
C LEU A 115 -4.87 2.84 9.76
N LEU A 116 -5.12 1.87 10.65
CA LEU A 116 -4.13 0.82 10.93
C LEU A 116 -3.90 -0.10 9.72
N GLU A 117 -4.94 -0.34 8.91
CA GLU A 117 -4.85 -1.13 7.67
C GLU A 117 -4.11 -0.34 6.57
N GLU A 118 -4.41 0.95 6.45
CA GLU A 118 -3.74 1.87 5.53
C GLU A 118 -2.24 1.98 5.86
N LEU A 119 -1.88 2.17 7.13
CA LEU A 119 -0.47 2.20 7.56
C LEU A 119 0.26 0.89 7.26
N ALA A 120 -0.37 -0.27 7.46
CA ALA A 120 0.24 -1.54 7.10
C ALA A 120 0.53 -1.66 5.60
N ARG A 121 -0.36 -1.10 4.77
CA ARG A 121 -0.21 -1.06 3.31
C ARG A 121 0.83 -0.03 2.87
N ASP A 122 0.85 1.14 3.49
CA ASP A 122 1.74 2.26 3.13
C ASP A 122 3.19 2.01 3.55
N VAL A 123 3.40 1.45 4.75
CA VAL A 123 4.73 1.17 5.32
C VAL A 123 5.29 -0.14 4.79
N ALA A 124 4.51 -1.22 4.90
CA ALA A 124 5.00 -2.58 4.66
C ALA A 124 4.53 -3.21 3.34
N GLY A 125 3.64 -2.53 2.60
CA GLY A 125 3.03 -3.09 1.38
C GLY A 125 2.21 -4.35 1.64
N ARG A 126 1.71 -4.55 2.87
CA ARG A 126 0.97 -5.76 3.26
C ARG A 126 -0.52 -5.47 3.39
N PRO A 127 -1.40 -6.33 2.85
CA PRO A 127 -2.81 -6.29 3.19
C PRO A 127 -3.00 -6.67 4.67
N ALA A 128 -3.84 -5.92 5.36
CA ALA A 128 -4.08 -6.12 6.78
C ALA A 128 -5.55 -5.90 7.13
N ARG A 129 -5.96 -6.47 8.27
CA ARG A 129 -7.29 -6.30 8.86
C ARG A 129 -7.13 -5.90 10.32
N ALA A 130 -7.64 -4.72 10.67
CA ALA A 130 -7.62 -4.18 12.01
C ALA A 130 -8.92 -4.53 12.73
N VAL A 131 -8.85 -5.17 13.90
CA VAL A 131 -10.00 -5.67 14.67
C VAL A 131 -10.05 -5.01 16.04
N GLU A 132 -11.21 -4.45 16.37
CA GLU A 132 -11.50 -3.93 17.70
C GLU A 132 -12.08 -5.04 18.58
N PHE A 133 -11.25 -5.66 19.41
CA PHE A 133 -11.67 -6.82 20.19
C PHE A 133 -12.73 -6.49 21.25
N TYR A 134 -12.80 -5.24 21.70
CA TYR A 134 -13.87 -4.83 22.62
C TYR A 134 -15.26 -5.05 22.01
N GLN A 135 -15.42 -4.87 20.69
CA GLN A 135 -16.70 -5.08 20.01
C GLN A 135 -17.12 -6.55 19.99
N LEU A 136 -16.16 -7.46 20.10
CA LEU A 136 -16.40 -8.90 20.19
C LEU A 136 -16.70 -9.35 21.62
N LEU A 137 -16.53 -8.51 22.64
CA LEU A 137 -16.81 -8.92 24.01
C LEU A 137 -18.29 -9.16 24.27
N GLY A 138 -18.60 -10.32 24.86
CA GLY A 138 -19.87 -10.58 25.50
C GLY A 138 -20.00 -9.74 26.77
N VAL A 139 -20.94 -8.80 26.78
CA VAL A 139 -21.20 -7.91 27.91
C VAL A 139 -22.69 -7.92 28.26
N THR A 140 -23.01 -7.79 29.54
CA THR A 140 -24.37 -7.53 30.00
C THR A 140 -24.73 -6.08 29.68
N GLN A 141 -25.71 -5.88 28.79
CA GLN A 141 -26.05 -4.55 28.27
C GLN A 141 -27.15 -3.88 29.11
N ALA A 142 -27.05 -2.56 29.28
CA ALA A 142 -28.13 -1.77 29.86
C ALA A 142 -29.31 -1.69 28.88
N ILE A 143 -30.54 -1.85 29.38
CA ILE A 143 -31.77 -1.82 28.56
C ILE A 143 -31.92 -0.49 27.79
N ASN A 144 -31.41 0.61 28.35
CA ASN A 144 -31.49 1.94 27.73
C ASN A 144 -30.55 2.10 26.52
N GLN A 145 -29.55 1.23 26.33
CA GLN A 145 -28.57 1.30 25.26
C GLN A 145 -28.22 -0.11 24.74
N LEU A 146 -29.18 -0.71 24.03
CA LEU A 146 -29.02 -2.04 23.44
C LEU A 146 -28.24 -1.99 22.13
N GLN A 147 -27.09 -2.66 22.10
CA GLN A 147 -26.29 -2.97 20.92
C GLN A 147 -26.59 -4.40 20.46
N MET A 148 -27.64 -4.56 19.64
CA MET A 148 -28.14 -5.87 19.17
C MET A 148 -27.13 -6.69 18.35
N ARG A 149 -26.09 -6.04 17.82
CA ARG A 149 -25.02 -6.72 17.05
C ARG A 149 -23.89 -7.24 17.95
N ARG A 150 -23.85 -6.88 19.24
CA ARG A 150 -22.78 -7.22 20.19
C ARG A 150 -23.21 -8.27 21.20
N GLY A 151 -22.32 -9.19 21.56
CA GLY A 151 -22.54 -10.15 22.64
C GLY A 151 -23.59 -11.24 22.35
N ARG A 152 -23.75 -11.64 21.08
CA ARG A 152 -24.66 -12.73 20.70
C ARG A 152 -24.12 -14.08 21.18
N THR A 153 -25.02 -14.98 21.59
CA THR A 153 -24.67 -16.39 21.82
C THR A 153 -24.23 -17.04 20.52
N LEU A 154 -23.26 -17.96 20.62
CA LEU A 154 -22.75 -18.73 19.49
C LEU A 154 -23.86 -19.62 18.90
N ASP A 155 -24.13 -19.50 17.61
CA ASP A 155 -24.96 -20.47 16.88
C ASP A 155 -24.05 -21.57 16.32
N VAL A 156 -24.20 -22.79 16.85
CA VAL A 156 -23.37 -23.94 16.46
C VAL A 156 -23.76 -24.46 15.06
N ARG A 157 -24.93 -24.06 14.53
CA ARG A 157 -25.37 -24.46 13.19
C ARG A 157 -24.74 -23.61 12.08
N ASP A 158 -24.23 -22.42 12.43
CA ASP A 158 -23.54 -21.55 11.48
C ASP A 158 -22.06 -21.96 11.34
N VAL A 159 -21.84 -23.01 10.55
CA VAL A 159 -20.51 -23.57 10.30
C VAL A 159 -19.56 -22.54 9.68
N GLY A 160 -20.07 -21.66 8.80
CA GLY A 160 -19.28 -20.63 8.14
C GLY A 160 -18.72 -19.59 9.12
N SER A 161 -19.49 -19.22 10.15
CA SER A 161 -19.03 -18.36 11.24
C SER A 161 -18.09 -19.07 12.22
N LEU A 162 -18.31 -20.37 12.46
CA LEU A 162 -17.43 -21.18 13.31
C LEU A 162 -16.03 -21.33 12.72
N ASP A 163 -15.93 -21.44 11.39
CA ASP A 163 -14.65 -21.52 10.68
C ASP A 163 -13.81 -20.22 10.79
N LEU A 164 -14.45 -19.09 11.10
CA LEU A 164 -13.77 -17.81 11.35
C LEU A 164 -13.30 -17.61 12.80
N LEU A 165 -13.56 -18.58 13.68
CA LEU A 165 -13.32 -18.45 15.11
C LEU A 165 -11.83 -18.21 15.40
N GLY A 166 -11.53 -17.19 16.20
CA GLY A 166 -10.16 -16.83 16.57
C GLY A 166 -9.31 -16.17 15.46
N GLY A 167 -9.88 -16.02 14.25
CA GLY A 167 -9.24 -15.37 13.11
C GLY A 167 -9.54 -13.87 13.00
N ALA A 168 -9.07 -13.28 11.89
CA ALA A 168 -9.21 -11.86 11.59
C ALA A 168 -10.66 -11.41 11.32
N PHE A 169 -11.51 -12.34 10.87
CA PHE A 169 -12.91 -12.09 10.53
C PHE A 169 -13.88 -12.64 11.58
N ASN A 170 -13.37 -13.00 12.77
CA ASN A 170 -14.21 -13.49 13.85
C ASN A 170 -15.27 -12.44 14.21
N ARG A 171 -16.54 -12.85 14.23
CA ARG A 171 -17.69 -12.03 14.66
C ARG A 171 -18.36 -12.55 15.92
N LEU A 172 -17.87 -13.67 16.45
CA LEU A 172 -18.47 -14.38 17.57
C LEU A 172 -18.11 -13.69 18.88
N ALA A 173 -19.07 -13.69 19.81
CA ALA A 173 -18.85 -13.13 21.13
C ALA A 173 -17.76 -13.90 21.88
N GLN A 174 -16.84 -13.17 22.49
CA GLN A 174 -15.75 -13.70 23.29
C GLN A 174 -15.88 -13.26 24.73
N THR A 175 -15.40 -14.12 25.64
CA THR A 175 -15.22 -13.76 27.04
C THR A 175 -14.05 -12.80 27.20
N VAL A 176 -14.08 -12.01 28.27
CA VAL A 176 -12.98 -11.08 28.56
C VAL A 176 -11.72 -11.85 28.97
N ASP A 177 -10.61 -11.48 28.36
CA ASP A 177 -9.28 -11.94 28.66
C ASP A 177 -8.53 -10.81 29.39
N VAL A 178 -8.32 -11.01 30.69
CA VAL A 178 -7.69 -10.02 31.57
C VAL A 178 -6.16 -10.03 31.49
N ARG A 179 -5.55 -10.92 30.69
CA ARG A 179 -4.10 -10.91 30.48
C ARG A 179 -3.65 -9.61 29.80
N ARG A 180 -2.36 -9.33 29.85
CA ARG A 180 -1.79 -8.13 29.22
C ARG A 180 -1.76 -8.31 27.70
N VAL A 181 -2.34 -7.37 26.95
CA VAL A 181 -2.35 -7.37 25.48
C VAL A 181 -0.93 -7.38 24.91
N GLY A 182 -0.02 -6.58 25.49
CA GLY A 182 1.39 -6.52 25.09
C GLY A 182 2.30 -7.58 25.71
N SER A 183 1.76 -8.72 26.18
CA SER A 183 2.58 -9.82 26.70
C SER A 183 3.35 -10.49 25.57
N HIS A 184 4.66 -10.64 25.74
CA HIS A 184 5.54 -11.22 24.71
C HIS A 184 5.28 -12.72 24.46
N ARG A 185 4.88 -13.47 25.48
CA ARG A 185 4.68 -14.93 25.39
C ARG A 185 3.23 -15.31 25.15
N ASP A 186 2.30 -14.53 25.68
CA ASP A 186 0.88 -14.89 25.72
C ASP A 186 0.01 -13.63 25.72
N PRO A 187 -0.14 -12.98 24.56
CA PRO A 187 -0.87 -11.73 24.44
C PRO A 187 -2.38 -11.97 24.57
N ALA A 188 -3.03 -11.22 25.46
CA ALA A 188 -4.48 -11.16 25.49
C ALA A 188 -5.00 -10.55 24.18
N ARG A 189 -6.01 -11.21 23.60
CA ARG A 189 -6.69 -10.68 22.41
C ARG A 189 -7.99 -9.99 22.81
N SER A 190 -8.82 -10.66 23.59
CA SER A 190 -10.20 -10.24 23.86
C SER A 190 -10.30 -9.36 25.10
N ASN A 191 -9.92 -8.09 25.00
CA ASN A 191 -10.03 -7.13 26.10
C ASN A 191 -10.49 -5.74 25.61
N ILE A 192 -10.95 -4.88 26.51
CA ILE A 192 -11.45 -3.54 26.19
C ILE A 192 -10.39 -2.65 25.50
N PRO A 193 -9.14 -2.55 25.99
CA PRO A 193 -8.11 -1.75 25.32
C PRO A 193 -7.46 -2.48 24.13
N ALA A 194 -7.92 -3.68 23.78
CA ALA A 194 -7.26 -4.51 22.79
C ALA A 194 -7.74 -4.18 21.37
N ALA A 195 -6.79 -3.78 20.52
CA ALA A 195 -6.92 -3.75 19.07
C ALA A 195 -5.89 -4.69 18.46
N GLY A 196 -6.29 -5.45 17.45
CA GLY A 196 -5.42 -6.39 16.73
C GLY A 196 -5.24 -5.98 15.29
N LEU A 197 -4.05 -6.20 14.74
CA LEU A 197 -3.77 -6.05 13.32
C LEU A 197 -3.34 -7.40 12.76
N PHE A 198 -4.19 -8.00 11.92
CA PHE A 198 -3.90 -9.24 11.22
C PHE A 198 -3.26 -8.90 9.88
N VAL A 199 -2.05 -9.40 9.63
CA VAL A 199 -1.27 -9.07 8.44
C VAL A 199 -1.09 -10.31 7.58
N TRP A 200 -1.49 -10.23 6.30
CA TRP A 200 -1.28 -11.31 5.35
C TRP A 200 0.10 -11.21 4.72
N ARG A 201 0.98 -12.14 5.10
CA ARG A 201 2.36 -12.22 4.57
C ARG A 201 2.44 -12.97 3.24
N LEU A 202 1.50 -13.88 2.99
CA LEU A 202 1.45 -14.64 1.74
C LEU A 202 0.85 -13.78 0.63
N ARG A 203 1.38 -13.95 -0.58
CA ARG A 203 0.87 -13.30 -1.79
C ARG A 203 0.07 -14.33 -2.58
N ALA A 204 -1.12 -13.94 -3.03
CA ALA A 204 -1.90 -14.72 -3.99
C ALA A 204 -1.35 -14.45 -5.40
N TYR A 205 -1.10 -15.52 -6.16
CA TYR A 205 -0.64 -15.43 -7.54
C TYR A 205 -1.68 -16.02 -8.46
N ARG A 206 -1.95 -15.32 -9.57
CA ARG A 206 -2.85 -15.81 -10.60
C ARG A 206 -2.15 -16.89 -11.41
N VAL A 207 -2.79 -18.03 -11.49
CA VAL A 207 -2.38 -19.15 -12.36
C VAL A 207 -3.37 -19.19 -13.54
N SER A 208 -2.88 -19.33 -14.77
CA SER A 208 -3.71 -19.31 -15.99
C SER A 208 -3.27 -20.40 -16.95
N ASN A 209 -4.22 -21.01 -17.67
CA ASN A 209 -3.99 -22.08 -18.64
C ASN A 209 -3.18 -23.27 -18.09
N THR A 210 -3.38 -23.58 -16.82
CA THR A 210 -2.66 -24.67 -16.14
C THR A 210 -3.52 -25.93 -16.21
N PRO A 211 -2.94 -27.09 -16.59
CA PRO A 211 -3.71 -28.33 -16.69
C PRO A 211 -4.22 -28.73 -15.30
N ALA A 212 -5.50 -29.10 -15.22
CA ALA A 212 -6.08 -29.66 -14.00
C ALA A 212 -5.61 -31.11 -13.84
N SER A 213 -5.13 -31.47 -12.65
CA SER A 213 -4.69 -32.83 -12.36
C SER A 213 -5.88 -33.68 -11.89
N CYS A 214 -6.16 -34.78 -12.59
CA CYS A 214 -7.19 -35.74 -12.19
C CYS A 214 -6.66 -36.62 -11.05
N ILE A 215 -7.43 -36.75 -9.96
CA ILE A 215 -7.17 -37.70 -8.89
C ILE A 215 -8.04 -38.93 -9.13
N GLU A 216 -7.49 -39.92 -9.83
CA GLU A 216 -8.20 -41.18 -10.13
C GLU A 216 -8.61 -41.94 -8.85
N GLU A 217 -7.86 -41.78 -7.75
CA GLU A 217 -8.16 -42.40 -6.45
C GLU A 217 -9.44 -41.84 -5.78
N ALA A 218 -9.83 -40.60 -6.10
CA ALA A 218 -11.01 -39.94 -5.51
C ALA A 218 -12.28 -40.17 -6.34
N GLY A 219 -12.15 -40.49 -7.62
CA GLY A 219 -13.26 -40.81 -8.53
C GLY A 219 -13.00 -40.36 -9.97
N GLU A 220 -13.84 -40.84 -10.90
CA GLU A 220 -13.66 -40.66 -12.35
C GLU A 220 -13.72 -39.20 -12.85
N ASN A 221 -14.09 -38.23 -12.00
CA ASN A 221 -14.22 -36.81 -12.37
C ASN A 221 -13.73 -35.85 -11.27
N CYS A 222 -12.75 -36.27 -10.47
CA CYS A 222 -12.18 -35.44 -9.40
C CYS A 222 -10.91 -34.73 -9.88
N PHE A 223 -10.95 -33.40 -10.00
CA PHE A 223 -9.83 -32.59 -10.46
C PHE A 223 -9.31 -31.66 -9.35
N THR A 224 -7.99 -31.45 -9.31
CA THR A 224 -7.34 -30.46 -8.46
C THR A 224 -6.78 -29.29 -9.25
N PHE A 225 -6.67 -28.15 -8.58
CA PHE A 225 -6.09 -26.92 -9.13
C PHE A 225 -4.56 -26.91 -9.09
N SER A 226 -3.93 -27.86 -8.40
CA SER A 226 -2.48 -28.01 -8.34
C SER A 226 -1.99 -28.95 -9.44
N VAL A 227 -0.97 -28.54 -10.20
CA VAL A 227 -0.33 -29.41 -11.22
C VAL A 227 0.27 -30.68 -10.60
N LEU A 228 0.63 -30.61 -9.32
CA LEU A 228 1.23 -31.72 -8.59
C LEU A 228 0.18 -32.69 -8.01
N GLY A 229 -1.12 -32.46 -8.24
CA GLY A 229 -2.19 -33.29 -7.68
C GLY A 229 -2.46 -33.07 -6.18
N ASN A 230 -1.75 -32.13 -5.55
CA ASN A 230 -1.92 -31.82 -4.13
C ASN A 230 -3.19 -30.99 -3.88
N ASP A 231 -3.86 -31.24 -2.77
CA ASP A 231 -4.91 -30.36 -2.28
C ASP A 231 -4.31 -29.00 -1.86
N SER A 232 -4.78 -27.92 -2.49
CA SER A 232 -4.26 -26.57 -2.28
C SER A 232 -5.42 -25.59 -2.18
N PRO A 233 -5.44 -24.73 -1.15
CA PRO A 233 -6.48 -23.72 -1.03
C PRO A 233 -6.40 -22.73 -2.18
N LEU A 234 -7.56 -22.36 -2.72
CA LEU A 234 -7.68 -21.21 -3.59
C LEU A 234 -7.69 -19.94 -2.74
N PHE A 235 -7.12 -18.86 -3.25
CA PHE A 235 -7.06 -17.57 -2.55
C PHE A 235 -7.86 -16.51 -3.28
N THR A 236 -8.50 -15.63 -2.53
CA THR A 236 -9.19 -14.47 -3.09
C THR A 236 -8.19 -13.53 -3.74
N HIS A 237 -8.52 -13.03 -4.93
CA HIS A 237 -7.82 -11.89 -5.51
C HIS A 237 -8.33 -10.61 -4.81
N PRO A 238 -7.48 -9.91 -4.04
CA PRO A 238 -7.91 -8.76 -3.25
C PRO A 238 -8.52 -7.67 -4.13
N GLN A 239 -9.69 -7.18 -3.75
CA GLN A 239 -10.30 -5.98 -4.34
C GLN A 239 -9.96 -4.77 -3.47
N PRO A 240 -9.61 -3.62 -4.07
CA PRO A 240 -9.36 -2.40 -3.30
C PRO A 240 -10.64 -1.97 -2.59
N GLU A 241 -10.46 -1.39 -1.41
CA GLU A 241 -11.56 -0.84 -0.61
C GLU A 241 -12.11 0.40 -1.31
N THR A 242 -13.44 0.57 -1.28
CA THR A 242 -14.11 1.66 -2.00
C THR A 242 -14.08 2.98 -1.24
N GLU A 243 -14.02 2.92 0.10
CA GLU A 243 -14.03 4.08 0.99
C GLU A 243 -12.89 4.01 1.98
N VAL A 244 -12.41 5.16 2.45
CA VAL A 244 -11.28 5.19 3.40
C VAL A 244 -11.66 4.78 4.82
N THR A 245 -12.95 4.75 5.12
CA THR A 245 -13.50 4.26 6.39
C THR A 245 -13.86 2.78 6.35
N HIS A 246 -13.80 2.16 5.17
CA HIS A 246 -14.11 0.74 5.02
C HIS A 246 -13.01 -0.08 5.67
N ILE A 247 -13.41 -1.07 6.46
CA ILE A 247 -12.50 -1.99 7.14
C ILE A 247 -12.45 -3.28 6.30
N ALA A 248 -11.26 -3.80 6.01
CA ALA A 248 -11.07 -4.92 5.09
C ALA A 248 -11.94 -6.14 5.43
N ASP A 249 -12.67 -6.64 4.45
CA ASP A 249 -13.40 -7.90 4.52
C ASP A 249 -12.62 -9.02 3.81
N GLU A 250 -13.15 -10.24 3.81
CA GLU A 250 -12.53 -11.41 3.16
C GLU A 250 -12.21 -11.19 1.67
N LEU A 251 -12.91 -10.25 1.00
CA LEU A 251 -12.68 -9.90 -0.40
C LEU A 251 -11.52 -8.91 -0.62
N ASN A 252 -11.11 -8.21 0.44
CA ASN A 252 -10.07 -7.17 0.37
C ASN A 252 -8.67 -7.70 0.70
N VAL A 253 -8.55 -8.98 1.06
CA VAL A 253 -7.30 -9.62 1.45
C VAL A 253 -7.11 -10.95 0.73
N PRO A 254 -5.87 -11.45 0.62
CA PRO A 254 -5.59 -12.75 0.03
C PRO A 254 -5.88 -13.86 1.05
N ALA A 255 -7.13 -13.97 1.49
CA ALA A 255 -7.61 -15.05 2.35
C ALA A 255 -7.94 -16.29 1.51
N PRO A 256 -7.80 -17.51 2.08
CA PRO A 256 -8.27 -18.72 1.41
C PRO A 256 -9.78 -18.64 1.20
N ILE A 257 -10.25 -19.10 0.04
CA ILE A 257 -11.67 -19.22 -0.28
C ILE A 257 -12.23 -20.41 0.50
N ARG A 258 -13.36 -20.17 1.15
CA ARG A 258 -13.98 -21.11 2.08
C ARG A 258 -15.30 -21.59 1.48
N LEU A 259 -15.67 -22.83 1.79
CA LEU A 259 -16.98 -23.36 1.46
C LEU A 259 -18.01 -22.70 2.40
N ARG A 260 -19.05 -22.10 1.84
CA ARG A 260 -20.13 -21.43 2.58
C ARG A 260 -21.35 -22.35 2.71
#